data_AF-A0A7X8BFP9-F1
#
_entry.id   AF-A0A7X8BFP9-F1
#
_cell.length_a   1.000
_cell.length_b   1.000
_cell.length_c   1.000
_cell.angle_alpha   90.00
_cell.angle_beta   90.00
_cell.angle_gamma   90.00
#
_symmetry.space_group_name_H-M   'P 1'
#
loop_
_entity.id
_entity.type
_entity.pdbx_description
1 polymer ?
#
loop_
_entity_poly.entity_id
_entity_poly.type
_entity_poly.pdbx_seq_one_letter_code
_entity_poly.pdbx_strand_id
1 'polypeptide(L)' 'EDDVPKLKAMGAGAIFGPGTPTSVCIDWLLSAVREKWAKESA' A
#
# COMPACT_ATOMS: atom_id res chain seq x y z
N GLU A 1 3.31 -21.05 -6.88
CA GLU A 1 4.31 -20.16 -6.26
C GLU A 1 3.80 -18.74 -6.46
N ASP A 2 2.95 -18.28 -5.55
CA ASP A 2 2.23 -17.03 -5.79
C ASP A 2 2.74 -15.98 -4.82
N ASP A 3 3.54 -15.05 -5.32
CA ASP A 3 4.16 -14.01 -4.50
C ASP A 3 3.12 -13.04 -3.92
N VAL A 4 2.04 -12.76 -4.67
CA VAL A 4 1.01 -11.80 -4.27
C VAL A 4 0.26 -12.25 -2.99
N PRO A 5 -0.27 -13.47 -2.88
CA PRO A 5 -0.84 -13.98 -1.63
C PRO A 5 0.16 -13.98 -0.46
N LYS A 6 1.42 -14.35 -0.70
CA LYS A 6 2.46 -14.37 0.35
C LYS A 6 2.76 -12.96 0.87
N LEU A 7 2.92 -11.99 -0.03
CA LEU A 7 3.17 -10.58 0.34
C LEU A 7 2.00 -10.00 1.16
N LYS A 8 0.76 -10.32 0.82
CA LYS A 8 -0.41 -9.94 1.63
C LYS A 8 -0.37 -10.57 3.02
N ALA A 9 -0.05 -11.87 3.11
CA ALA A 9 0.07 -12.56 4.40
C ALA A 9 1.20 -11.99 5.28
N MET A 10 2.24 -11.41 4.68
CA MET A 10 3.32 -10.71 5.39
C MET A 10 2.97 -9.28 5.82
N GLY A 11 1.78 -8.78 5.49
CA GLY A 11 1.34 -7.44 5.89
C GLY A 11 1.64 -6.33 4.88
N ALA A 12 1.90 -6.66 3.61
CA ALA A 12 1.98 -5.64 2.56
C ALA A 12 0.65 -4.88 2.47
N GLY A 13 0.69 -3.56 2.65
CA GLY A 13 -0.49 -2.70 2.60
C GLY A 13 -1.05 -2.50 1.18
N ALA A 14 -0.20 -2.62 0.16
CA ALA A 14 -0.58 -2.62 -1.25
C ALA A 14 0.47 -3.37 -2.10
N ILE A 15 0.06 -3.81 -3.28
CA ILE A 15 0.91 -4.47 -4.26
C ILE A 15 0.70 -3.77 -5.60
N PHE A 16 1.78 -3.26 -6.18
CA PHE A 16 1.78 -2.55 -7.46
C PHE A 16 2.49 -3.41 -8.51
N GLY A 17 1.73 -3.88 -9.50
CA GLY A 17 2.25 -4.74 -10.56
C GLY A 17 2.89 -3.97 -11.72
N PRO A 18 3.50 -4.68 -12.69
CA PRO A 18 4.00 -4.08 -13.91
C PRO A 18 2.95 -3.22 -14.62
N GLY A 19 3.33 -2.04 -15.09
CA GLY A 19 2.42 -1.10 -15.76
C GLY A 19 1.60 -0.22 -14.81
N THR A 20 1.71 -0.40 -13.50
CA THR A 20 1.12 0.54 -12.53
C THR A 20 1.82 1.90 -12.66
N PRO A 21 1.08 2.99 -12.96
CA PRO A 21 1.68 4.31 -13.02
C PRO A 21 2.23 4.74 -11.66
N THR A 22 3.38 5.41 -11.65
CA THR A 22 3.99 5.93 -10.41
C THR A 22 3.04 6.84 -9.63
N SER A 23 2.18 7.60 -10.34
CA SER A 23 1.15 8.45 -9.70
C SER A 23 0.22 7.66 -8.79
N VAL A 24 -0.18 6.45 -9.18
CA VAL A 24 -1.04 5.58 -8.37
C VAL A 24 -0.35 5.14 -7.08
N CYS A 25 0.96 4.84 -7.16
CA CYS A 25 1.75 4.51 -5.97
C CYS A 25 1.85 5.71 -5.02
N ILE A 26 2.06 6.91 -5.55
CA ILE A 26 2.14 8.17 -4.77
C ILE A 26 0.81 8.43 -4.07
N ASP A 27 -0.31 8.36 -4.80
CA ASP A 27 -1.64 8.60 -4.25
C ASP A 27 -1.97 7.65 -3.11
N TRP A 28 -1.65 6.36 -3.28
CA TRP A 28 -1.83 5.37 -2.22
C TRP A 28 -0.98 5.67 -0.98
N LEU A 29 0.31 6.00 -1.16
CA LEU A 29 1.20 6.34 -0.05
C LEU A 29 0.69 7.56 0.74
N LEU A 30 0.24 8.60 0.03
CA LEU A 30 -0.31 9.80 0.67
C LEU A 30 -1.58 9.49 1.48
N SER A 31 -2.49 8.66 0.95
CA SER A 31 -3.69 8.24 1.70
C SER A 31 -3.33 7.43 2.94
N ALA A 32 -2.47 6.41 2.77
CA ALA A 32 -2.08 5.51 3.85
C ALA A 32 -1.40 6.26 5.01
N VAL A 33 -0.54 7.24 4.71
CA VAL A 33 0.10 8.08 5.73
C VAL A 33 -0.93 8.96 6.46
N ARG A 34 -1.86 9.59 5.72
CA ARG A 34 -2.92 10.41 6.33
C ARG A 34 -3.81 9.59 7.26
N GLU A 35 -4.23 8.41 6.83
CA GLU A 35 -5.04 7.48 7.63
C GLU A 35 -4.29 7.04 8.90
N LYS A 36 -3.00 6.71 8.77
CA LYS A 36 -2.15 6.36 9.91
C LYS A 36 -2.09 7.50 10.93
N TRP A 37 -1.80 8.72 10.49
CA TRP A 37 -1.70 9.88 11.38
C TRP A 37 -3.03 10.22 12.05
N ALA A 38 -4.15 10.13 11.33
CA ALA A 38 -5.47 10.32 11.90
C ALA A 38 -5.76 9.31 13.01
N LYS A 39 -5.32 8.05 12.85
CA LYS A 39 -5.48 7.00 13.86
C LYS A 39 -4.56 7.17 15.07
N GLU A 40 -3.35 7.68 14.87
CA GLU A 40 -2.35 7.86 15.95
C GLU A 40 -2.53 9.16 16.74
N SER A 41 -3.26 10.14 16.17
CA SER A 41 -3.53 11.44 16.81
C SER A 41 -4.90 11.53 17.48
N ALA A 42 -5.67 10.43 17.47
CA ALA A 42 -6.99 10.30 18.09
C ALA A 42 -6.88 9.57 19.43
#